data_AF-A0A8D5JZ67-F1
#
_entry.id   AF-A0A8D5JZ67-F1
#
_cell.length_a   1.000
_cell.length_b   1.000
_cell.length_c   1.000
_cell.angle_alpha   90.00
_cell.angle_beta   90.00
_cell.angle_gamma   90.00
#
_symmetry.space_group_name_H-M   'P 1'
#
loop_
_entity.id
_entity.type
_entity.pdbx_description
1 polymer ?
#
loop_
_entity_poly.entity_id
_entity_poly.type
_entity_poly.pdbx_seq_one_letter_code
_entity_poly.pdbx_strand_id
1 'polypeptide(L)'
;MKLLMIFALLIYSLCAQAEPKVHEPSLTSQNKASLIQILGEALSSKTISQKQYDQSIYWVNASPCDGVERQLTSKKKAELQLAIAKEQKREVVKVYDSFKYAGWVILFTNASEGDEPYMFYSKDPLKGGHPIGLWSGTATIFETNEVLQWVKEKIPSVPAHLAECFAWHVTLSPK
;
A
#
# COMPACT_ATOMS: atom_id res chain seq x y z
N MET A 1 -26.05 53.50 39.48
CA MET A 1 -26.10 53.28 38.02
C MET A 1 -24.71 53.50 37.43
N LYS A 2 -23.99 52.41 37.11
CA LYS A 2 -22.80 52.32 36.23
C LYS A 2 -22.40 50.83 36.21
N LEU A 3 -23.03 50.08 35.32
CA LEU A 3 -22.49 49.61 34.03
C LEU A 3 -21.66 48.33 34.21
N LEU A 4 -22.33 47.21 33.94
CA LEU A 4 -21.73 45.92 33.64
C LEU A 4 -20.71 46.06 32.51
N MET A 5 -19.57 45.38 32.62
CA MET A 5 -18.96 44.73 31.47
C MET A 5 -18.40 43.38 31.89
N ILE A 6 -19.04 42.34 31.35
CA ILE A 6 -18.78 40.93 31.55
C ILE A 6 -17.56 40.56 30.70
N PHE A 7 -16.59 39.92 31.35
CA PHE A 7 -15.41 39.31 30.74
C PHE A 7 -15.84 38.12 29.87
N ALA A 8 -15.75 38.25 28.55
CA ALA A 8 -15.93 37.14 27.61
C ALA A 8 -14.56 36.64 27.15
N LEU A 9 -13.99 35.65 27.85
CA LEU A 9 -12.82 34.91 27.40
C LEU A 9 -13.31 33.67 26.62
N LEU A 10 -13.41 33.84 25.31
CA LEU A 10 -13.57 32.75 24.34
C LEU A 10 -12.26 31.95 24.30
N ILE A 11 -12.21 30.85 25.05
CA ILE A 11 -11.18 29.83 24.89
C ILE A 11 -11.59 29.01 23.65
N TYR A 12 -11.03 29.38 22.49
CA TYR A 12 -11.07 28.53 21.31
C TYR A 12 -10.30 27.24 21.61
N SER A 13 -11.05 26.18 21.89
CA SER A 13 -10.52 24.82 21.95
C SER A 13 -10.04 24.44 20.55
N LEU A 14 -8.71 24.42 20.33
CA LEU A 14 -8.12 23.74 19.18
C LEU A 14 -8.37 22.24 19.37
N CYS A 15 -9.48 21.74 18.84
CA CYS A 15 -9.61 20.33 18.55
C CYS A 15 -8.61 20.00 17.43
N ALA A 16 -7.40 19.59 17.80
CA ALA A 16 -6.53 18.82 16.93
C ALA A 16 -7.26 17.50 16.65
N GLN A 17 -8.05 17.46 15.57
CA GLN A 17 -8.62 16.22 15.09
C GLN A 17 -7.45 15.35 14.63
N ALA A 18 -7.14 14.32 15.41
CA ALA A 18 -6.27 13.25 14.96
C ALA A 18 -6.93 12.65 13.71
N GLU A 19 -6.24 12.73 12.56
CA GLU A 19 -6.70 12.11 11.33
C GLU A 19 -7.00 10.62 11.63
N PRO A 20 -8.16 10.08 11.20
CA PRO A 20 -8.45 8.68 11.37
C PRO A 20 -7.32 7.88 10.73
N LYS A 21 -6.73 6.96 11.52
CA LYS A 21 -5.71 6.04 11.04
C LYS A 21 -6.33 5.19 9.93
N VAL A 22 -6.09 5.55 8.68
CA VAL A 22 -6.52 4.77 7.51
C VAL A 22 -5.66 3.52 7.47
N HIS A 23 -6.13 2.47 8.13
CA HIS A 23 -5.60 1.12 7.96
C HIS A 23 -6.25 0.57 6.70
N GLU A 24 -5.45 0.15 5.70
CA GLU A 24 -6.02 -0.58 4.59
C GLU A 24 -6.61 -1.89 5.12
N PRO A 25 -7.89 -2.15 4.90
CA PRO A 25 -8.55 -3.28 5.54
C PRO A 25 -8.01 -4.59 4.95
N SER A 26 -7.68 -5.54 5.83
CA SER A 26 -7.62 -6.95 5.48
C SER A 26 -8.86 -7.33 4.66
N LEU A 27 -8.75 -8.30 3.75
CA LEU A 27 -9.92 -8.82 3.01
C LEU A 27 -11.06 -9.13 3.98
N THR A 28 -12.18 -8.42 3.81
CA THR A 28 -13.40 -8.67 4.58
C THR A 28 -13.93 -10.06 4.26
N SER A 29 -14.77 -10.62 5.14
CA SER A 29 -15.43 -11.90 4.85
C SER A 29 -16.21 -11.88 3.54
N GLN A 30 -16.79 -10.73 3.18
CA GLN A 30 -17.48 -10.52 1.91
C GLN A 30 -16.50 -10.56 0.72
N ASN A 31 -15.36 -9.85 0.81
CA ASN A 31 -14.36 -9.85 -0.25
C ASN A 31 -13.77 -11.26 -0.45
N LYS A 32 -13.48 -11.98 0.65
CA LYS A 32 -13.03 -13.37 0.59
C LYS A 32 -14.05 -14.27 -0.11
N ALA A 33 -15.33 -14.17 0.25
CA ALA A 33 -16.39 -14.95 -0.37
C ALA A 33 -16.50 -14.69 -1.88
N SER A 34 -16.44 -13.41 -2.29
CA SER A 34 -16.47 -13.03 -3.70
C SER A 34 -15.27 -13.58 -4.48
N LEU A 35 -14.07 -13.49 -3.91
CA LEU A 35 -12.86 -14.05 -4.53
C LEU A 35 -12.95 -15.57 -4.67
N ILE A 36 -13.42 -16.29 -3.64
CA ILE A 36 -13.61 -17.74 -3.68
C ILE A 36 -14.61 -18.13 -4.78
N GLN A 37 -15.68 -17.36 -4.97
CA GLN A 37 -16.63 -17.58 -6.06
C GLN A 37 -15.96 -17.43 -7.43
N ILE A 38 -15.22 -16.34 -7.67
CA ILE A 38 -14.47 -16.11 -8.91
C ILE A 38 -13.51 -17.26 -9.19
N LEU A 39 -12.79 -17.73 -8.17
CA LEU A 39 -11.89 -18.87 -8.28
C LEU A 39 -12.63 -20.16 -8.67
N GLY A 40 -13.80 -20.42 -8.08
CA GLY A 40 -14.63 -21.58 -8.42
C GLY A 40 -15.16 -21.55 -9.85
N GLU A 41 -15.58 -20.37 -10.33
CA GLU A 41 -16.01 -20.14 -11.71
C GLU A 41 -14.83 -20.33 -12.70
N ALA A 42 -13.66 -19.80 -12.36
CA ALA A 42 -12.45 -19.97 -13.18
C ALA A 42 -12.00 -21.45 -13.25
N LEU A 43 -12.11 -22.19 -12.15
CA LEU A 43 -11.80 -23.63 -12.11
C LEU A 43 -12.81 -24.44 -12.94
N SER A 44 -14.11 -24.19 -12.76
CA SER A 44 -15.17 -24.92 -13.48
C SER A 44 -15.15 -24.67 -15.00
N SER A 45 -14.79 -23.46 -15.41
CA SER A 45 -14.57 -23.09 -16.81
C SER A 45 -13.23 -23.59 -17.40
N LYS A 46 -12.38 -24.22 -16.58
CA LYS A 46 -11.01 -24.66 -16.95
C LYS A 46 -10.09 -23.51 -17.37
N THR A 47 -10.39 -22.29 -16.92
CA THR A 47 -9.51 -21.12 -17.10
C THR A 47 -8.25 -21.26 -16.26
N ILE A 48 -8.36 -21.94 -15.11
CA ILE A 48 -7.24 -22.27 -14.24
C ILE A 48 -7.20 -23.77 -13.93
N SER A 49 -6.02 -24.24 -13.55
CA SER A 49 -5.81 -25.59 -13.03
C SER A 49 -6.22 -25.70 -11.55
N GLN A 50 -6.45 -26.93 -11.07
CA GLN A 50 -6.66 -27.20 -9.64
C GLN A 50 -5.51 -26.64 -8.78
N LYS A 51 -4.27 -26.77 -9.25
CA LYS A 51 -3.09 -26.24 -8.55
C LYS A 51 -3.17 -24.72 -8.36
N GLN A 52 -3.54 -23.98 -9.41
CA GLN A 52 -3.71 -22.52 -9.34
C GLN A 52 -4.88 -22.13 -8.43
N TYR A 53 -5.96 -22.92 -8.42
CA TYR A 53 -7.07 -22.72 -7.50
C TYR A 53 -6.61 -22.87 -6.05
N ASP A 54 -5.96 -23.98 -5.71
CA ASP A 54 -5.48 -24.26 -4.34
C ASP A 54 -4.50 -23.19 -3.86
N GLN A 55 -3.59 -22.75 -4.73
CA GLN A 55 -2.65 -21.65 -4.45
C GLN A 55 -3.36 -20.31 -4.22
N SER A 56 -4.37 -20.00 -5.03
CA SER A 56 -5.13 -18.75 -4.87
C SER A 56 -5.97 -18.76 -3.59
N ILE A 57 -6.59 -19.90 -3.25
CA ILE A 57 -7.33 -20.08 -2.00
C ILE A 57 -6.44 -19.89 -0.78
N TYR A 58 -5.19 -20.36 -0.82
CA TYR A 58 -4.22 -20.09 0.23
C TYR A 58 -4.03 -18.57 0.45
N TRP A 59 -3.80 -17.80 -0.62
CA TRP A 59 -3.57 -16.36 -0.54
C TRP A 59 -4.81 -15.57 -0.10
N VAL A 60 -6.01 -15.97 -0.53
CA VAL A 60 -7.28 -15.37 -0.06
C VAL A 60 -7.43 -15.49 1.46
N ASN A 61 -6.94 -16.58 2.04
CA ASN A 61 -7.05 -16.84 3.47
C ASN A 61 -5.88 -16.32 4.30
N ALA A 62 -4.76 -15.98 3.67
CA ALA A 62 -3.57 -15.46 4.33
C ALA A 62 -3.72 -13.99 4.78
N SER A 63 -2.84 -13.58 5.70
CA SER A 63 -2.69 -12.19 6.18
C SER A 63 -1.22 -11.75 6.13
N PRO A 64 -0.55 -11.75 4.96
CA PRO A 64 0.90 -11.50 4.88
C PRO A 64 1.28 -10.05 5.22
N CYS A 65 0.33 -9.12 5.22
CA CYS A 65 0.57 -7.73 5.58
C CYS A 65 0.52 -7.45 7.09
N ASP A 66 0.25 -8.44 7.94
CA ASP A 66 0.26 -8.24 9.39
C ASP A 66 1.65 -7.78 9.85
N GLY A 67 1.69 -6.65 10.56
CA GLY A 67 2.95 -6.04 11.00
C GLY A 67 3.69 -5.19 9.96
N VAL A 68 3.18 -5.06 8.73
CA VAL A 68 3.65 -4.05 7.77
C VAL A 68 2.94 -2.72 8.09
N GLU A 69 3.71 -1.64 8.26
CA GLU A 69 3.14 -0.30 8.48
C GLU A 69 2.65 0.25 7.15
N ARG A 70 1.33 0.39 7.02
CA ARG A 70 0.67 0.86 5.79
C ARG A 70 -0.03 2.21 5.93
N GLN A 71 -0.07 2.75 7.14
CA GLN A 71 -0.71 4.03 7.41
C GLN A 71 0.13 5.15 6.81
N LEU A 72 -0.53 5.99 5.99
CA LEU A 72 0.08 7.13 5.35
C LEU A 72 -0.67 8.41 5.77
N THR A 73 -0.19 9.07 6.84
CA THR A 73 -0.78 10.33 7.31
C THR A 73 -0.60 11.44 6.27
N SER A 74 -1.47 12.46 6.27
CA SER A 74 -1.37 13.56 5.31
C SER A 74 -0.02 14.28 5.38
N LYS A 75 0.52 14.44 6.61
CA LYS A 75 1.86 15.01 6.81
C LYS A 75 2.94 14.15 6.17
N LYS A 76 2.95 12.83 6.45
CA LYS A 76 3.98 11.94 5.90
C LYS A 76 3.89 11.82 4.38
N LYS A 77 2.66 11.81 3.85
CA LYS A 77 2.37 11.87 2.42
C LYS A 77 3.00 13.10 1.76
N ALA A 78 2.76 14.29 2.34
CA ALA A 78 3.33 15.53 1.83
C ALA A 78 4.87 15.53 1.86
N GLU A 79 5.48 15.06 2.96
CA GLU A 79 6.93 14.92 3.08
C GLU A 79 7.51 13.98 2.01
N LEU A 80 6.89 12.82 1.80
CA LEU A 80 7.31 11.86 0.79
C LEU A 80 7.18 12.42 -0.63
N GLN A 81 6.06 13.05 -0.95
CA GLN A 81 5.84 13.68 -2.26
C GLN A 81 6.92 14.70 -2.59
N LEU A 82 7.31 15.56 -1.63
CA LEU A 82 8.39 16.54 -1.82
C LEU A 82 9.76 15.87 -1.99
N ALA A 83 10.08 14.87 -1.17
CA ALA A 83 11.36 14.15 -1.25
C ALA A 83 11.52 13.45 -2.60
N ILE A 84 10.48 12.77 -3.07
CA ILE A 84 10.48 12.03 -4.33
C ILE A 84 10.45 12.98 -5.53
N ALA A 85 9.68 14.06 -5.47
CA ALA A 85 9.68 15.09 -6.52
C ALA A 85 11.09 15.66 -6.73
N LYS A 86 11.81 15.96 -5.63
CA LYS A 86 13.21 16.41 -5.68
C LYS A 86 14.13 15.35 -6.26
N GLU A 87 13.99 14.10 -5.82
CA GLU A 87 14.79 12.96 -6.28
C GLU A 87 14.64 12.73 -7.79
N GLN A 88 13.40 12.78 -8.29
CA GLN A 88 13.06 12.55 -9.70
C GLN A 88 13.18 13.79 -10.58
N LYS A 89 13.49 14.95 -10.00
CA LYS A 89 13.50 16.26 -10.68
C LYS A 89 12.16 16.56 -11.36
N ARG A 90 11.06 16.21 -10.69
CA ARG A 90 9.68 16.46 -11.13
C ARG A 90 9.07 17.58 -10.31
N GLU A 91 8.22 18.38 -10.92
CA GLU A 91 7.50 19.44 -10.20
C GLU A 91 6.49 18.87 -9.21
N VAL A 92 5.76 17.82 -9.60
CA VAL A 92 4.69 17.21 -8.79
C VAL A 92 4.80 15.69 -8.81
N VAL A 93 4.78 15.11 -7.61
CA VAL A 93 4.59 13.68 -7.36
C VAL A 93 3.41 13.50 -6.42
N LYS A 94 2.61 12.47 -6.68
CA LYS A 94 1.54 11.98 -5.79
C LYS A 94 1.99 10.64 -5.22
N VAL A 95 1.81 10.47 -3.92
CA VAL A 95 2.00 9.18 -3.24
C VAL A 95 0.63 8.66 -2.84
N TYR A 96 0.28 7.48 -3.33
CA TYR A 96 -1.00 6.84 -3.07
C TYR A 96 -0.90 5.97 -1.82
N ASP A 97 0.07 5.05 -1.82
CA ASP A 97 0.24 4.05 -0.76
C ASP A 97 1.69 3.97 -0.27
N SER A 98 1.85 3.41 0.92
CA SER A 98 3.15 3.17 1.55
C SER A 98 3.15 1.83 2.28
N PHE A 99 4.25 1.10 2.21
CA PHE A 99 4.49 -0.13 2.97
C PHE A 99 5.84 0.01 3.66
N LYS A 100 5.89 -0.13 4.98
CA LYS A 100 7.15 -0.01 5.72
C LYS A 100 7.34 -1.20 6.63
N TYR A 101 8.53 -1.80 6.54
CA TYR A 101 8.88 -2.99 7.31
C TYR A 101 10.40 -3.10 7.41
N ALA A 102 10.94 -3.32 8.62
CA ALA A 102 12.38 -3.53 8.84
C ALA A 102 13.30 -2.49 8.15
N GLY A 103 12.90 -1.21 8.15
CA GLY A 103 13.65 -0.11 7.52
C GLY A 103 13.45 0.04 6.01
N TRP A 104 12.78 -0.90 5.35
CA TRP A 104 12.38 -0.82 3.95
C TRP A 104 11.11 0.00 3.76
N VAL A 105 10.96 0.59 2.58
CA VAL A 105 9.78 1.33 2.17
C VAL A 105 9.40 0.95 0.74
N ILE A 106 8.13 0.61 0.49
CA ILE A 106 7.56 0.54 -0.87
C ILE A 106 6.55 1.65 -1.00
N LEU A 107 6.60 2.42 -2.09
CA LEU A 107 5.68 3.54 -2.34
C LEU A 107 4.96 3.36 -3.67
N PHE A 108 3.63 3.44 -3.67
CA PHE A 108 2.86 3.56 -4.91
C PHE A 108 2.72 5.04 -5.28
N THR A 109 3.14 5.41 -6.48
CA THR A 109 3.23 6.83 -6.87
C THR A 109 2.70 7.06 -8.28
N ASN A 110 2.35 8.30 -8.62
CA ASN A 110 2.06 8.62 -10.02
C ASN A 110 3.31 8.49 -10.90
N ALA A 111 3.12 7.96 -12.10
CA ALA A 111 4.16 7.94 -13.12
C ALA A 111 4.37 9.34 -13.73
N SER A 112 5.55 9.59 -14.29
CA SER A 112 5.74 10.68 -15.27
C SER A 112 5.23 10.27 -16.65
N GLU A 113 5.44 9.00 -17.01
CA GLU A 113 5.02 8.36 -18.26
C GLU A 113 4.69 6.89 -17.97
N GLY A 114 3.65 6.35 -18.62
CA GLY A 114 3.22 4.96 -18.44
C GLY A 114 2.43 4.70 -17.15
N ASP A 115 2.38 3.43 -16.75
CA ASP A 115 1.62 2.96 -15.59
C ASP A 115 2.28 3.37 -14.27
N GLU A 116 1.46 3.72 -13.27
CA GLU A 116 1.92 4.07 -11.94
C GLU A 116 2.80 2.96 -11.32
N PRO A 117 4.01 3.29 -10.85
CA PRO A 117 4.91 2.30 -10.26
C PRO A 117 4.77 2.20 -8.74
N TYR A 118 5.04 1.00 -8.25
CA TYR A 118 5.54 0.73 -6.91
C TYR A 118 7.06 0.82 -6.90
N MET A 119 7.57 1.74 -6.09
CA MET A 119 9.00 2.01 -5.93
C MET A 119 9.53 1.37 -4.65
N PHE A 120 10.56 0.53 -4.77
CA PHE A 120 11.15 -0.21 -3.65
C PHE A 120 12.40 0.49 -3.14
N TYR A 121 12.42 0.84 -1.86
CA TYR A 121 13.53 1.51 -1.19
C TYR A 121 14.07 0.66 -0.05
N SER A 122 15.38 0.40 -0.06
CA SER A 122 16.10 -0.23 1.06
C SER A 122 16.53 0.76 2.14
N LYS A 123 16.33 2.06 1.91
CA LYS A 123 16.65 3.17 2.81
C LYS A 123 15.54 4.22 2.78
N ASP A 124 15.37 4.97 3.88
CA ASP A 124 14.31 5.98 4.00
C ASP A 124 14.41 7.03 2.87
N PRO A 125 13.41 7.17 1.99
CA PRO A 125 13.41 8.16 0.92
C PRO A 125 13.45 9.60 1.44
N LEU A 126 12.96 9.87 2.67
CA LEU A 126 13.09 11.20 3.27
C LEU A 126 14.53 11.58 3.62
N LYS A 127 15.44 10.59 3.67
CA LYS A 127 16.87 10.79 3.94
C LYS A 127 17.72 10.67 2.67
N GLY A 128 17.10 10.83 1.49
CA GLY A 128 17.78 10.70 0.20
C GLY A 128 18.00 9.27 -0.24
N GLY A 129 17.19 8.31 0.24
CA GLY A 129 17.13 6.97 -0.34
C GLY A 129 16.61 7.00 -1.78
N HIS A 130 17.20 6.18 -2.64
CA HIS A 130 16.76 6.01 -4.04
C HIS A 130 16.08 4.65 -4.21
N PRO A 131 15.12 4.53 -5.16
CA PRO A 131 14.50 3.25 -5.44
C PRO A 131 15.53 2.29 -6.06
N ILE A 132 15.52 1.04 -5.62
CA ILE A 132 16.37 -0.04 -6.13
C ILE A 132 15.60 -1.05 -6.98
N GLY A 133 14.30 -0.84 -7.13
CA GLY A 133 13.42 -1.64 -7.96
C GLY A 133 12.10 -0.93 -8.19
N LEU A 134 11.49 -1.21 -9.35
CA LEU A 134 10.21 -0.67 -9.78
C LEU A 134 9.33 -1.82 -10.26
N TRP A 135 8.08 -1.87 -9.82
CA TRP A 135 7.06 -2.75 -10.37
C TRP A 135 5.87 -1.90 -10.81
N SER A 136 5.42 -2.07 -12.05
CA SER A 136 4.25 -1.39 -12.61
C SER A 136 3.36 -2.42 -13.32
N GLY A 137 2.09 -2.07 -13.48
CA GLY A 137 1.12 -2.84 -14.21
C GLY A 137 0.01 -3.40 -13.33
N THR A 138 -0.74 -4.33 -13.89
CA THR A 138 -1.81 -5.05 -13.20
C THR A 138 -1.40 -6.50 -13.00
N ALA A 139 -1.87 -7.08 -11.90
CA ALA A 139 -1.75 -8.51 -11.65
C ALA A 139 -3.10 -9.02 -11.17
N THR A 140 -3.44 -10.23 -11.61
CA THR A 140 -4.66 -10.92 -11.24
C THR A 140 -4.44 -11.75 -9.98
N ILE A 141 -5.54 -12.19 -9.37
CA ILE A 141 -5.54 -13.05 -8.18
C ILE A 141 -4.74 -14.34 -8.38
N PHE A 142 -4.57 -14.78 -9.63
CA PHE A 142 -3.84 -15.99 -10.00
C PHE A 142 -2.32 -15.82 -10.04
N GLU A 143 -1.82 -14.57 -9.98
CA GLU A 143 -0.41 -14.23 -10.22
C GLU A 143 0.37 -13.94 -8.93
N THR A 144 -0.21 -14.22 -7.76
CA THR A 144 0.40 -13.84 -6.47
C THR A 144 1.77 -14.49 -6.26
N ASN A 145 1.94 -15.75 -6.65
CA ASN A 145 3.23 -16.43 -6.54
C ASN A 145 4.25 -15.92 -7.56
N GLU A 146 3.78 -15.60 -8.76
CA GLU A 146 4.57 -15.06 -9.87
C GLU A 146 5.11 -13.67 -9.49
N VAL A 147 4.27 -12.80 -8.92
CA VAL A 147 4.70 -11.50 -8.40
C VAL A 147 5.69 -11.67 -7.24
N LEU A 148 5.41 -12.57 -6.29
CA LEU A 148 6.34 -12.84 -5.19
C LEU A 148 7.71 -13.32 -5.69
N GLN A 149 7.71 -14.21 -6.68
CA GLN A 149 8.93 -14.73 -7.28
C GLN A 149 9.68 -13.63 -8.03
N TRP A 150 8.98 -12.81 -8.80
CA TRP A 150 9.56 -11.65 -9.48
C TRP A 150 10.26 -10.71 -8.48
N VAL A 151 9.61 -10.42 -7.34
CA VAL A 151 10.20 -9.56 -6.31
C VAL A 151 11.49 -10.17 -5.74
N LYS A 152 11.47 -11.48 -5.42
CA LYS A 152 12.63 -12.19 -4.89
C LYS A 152 13.80 -12.24 -5.88
N GLU A 153 13.52 -12.34 -7.17
CA GLU A 153 14.54 -12.39 -8.22
C GLU A 153 15.11 -11.01 -8.56
N LYS A 154 14.25 -9.99 -8.66
CA LYS A 154 14.65 -8.64 -9.07
C LYS A 154 15.18 -7.80 -7.92
N ILE A 155 14.71 -8.07 -6.70
CA ILE A 155 15.02 -7.29 -5.50
C ILE A 155 15.40 -8.24 -4.35
N PRO A 156 16.45 -9.06 -4.49
CA PRO A 156 16.73 -10.19 -3.61
C PRO A 156 16.99 -9.83 -2.13
N SER A 157 17.28 -8.57 -1.84
CA SER A 157 17.52 -8.07 -0.48
C SER A 157 16.26 -7.62 0.25
N VAL A 158 15.10 -7.58 -0.42
CA VAL A 158 13.84 -7.20 0.22
C VAL A 158 13.47 -8.22 1.31
N PRO A 159 12.96 -7.79 2.47
CA PRO A 159 12.49 -8.71 3.50
C PRO A 159 11.38 -9.61 2.94
N ALA A 160 11.47 -10.92 3.18
CA ALA A 160 10.50 -11.90 2.66
C ALA A 160 9.06 -11.54 3.03
N HIS A 161 8.84 -11.12 4.27
CA HIS A 161 7.54 -10.67 4.78
C HIS A 161 6.97 -9.49 3.99
N LEU A 162 7.81 -8.53 3.65
CA LEU A 162 7.41 -7.36 2.85
C LEU A 162 7.10 -7.74 1.40
N ALA A 163 7.86 -8.68 0.82
CA ALA A 163 7.59 -9.20 -0.51
C ALA A 163 6.25 -9.95 -0.60
N GLU A 164 5.93 -10.76 0.41
CA GLU A 164 4.65 -11.47 0.50
C GLU A 164 3.48 -10.49 0.64
N CYS A 165 3.60 -9.50 1.52
CA CYS A 165 2.58 -8.45 1.63
C CYS A 165 2.39 -7.68 0.32
N PHE A 166 3.48 -7.30 -0.35
CA PHE A 166 3.40 -6.61 -1.63
C PHE A 166 2.70 -7.46 -2.69
N ALA A 167 3.14 -8.71 -2.86
CA ALA A 167 2.57 -9.62 -3.86
C ALA A 167 1.07 -9.83 -3.63
N TRP A 168 0.68 -10.06 -2.38
CA TRP A 168 -0.71 -10.18 -1.99
C TRP A 168 -1.51 -8.89 -2.26
N HIS A 169 -0.93 -7.73 -1.96
CA HIS A 169 -1.63 -6.46 -2.14
C HIS A 169 -1.96 -6.19 -3.61
N VAL A 170 -0.99 -6.36 -4.51
CA VAL A 170 -1.18 -6.01 -5.92
C VAL A 170 -2.08 -6.99 -6.69
N THR A 171 -2.34 -8.18 -6.13
CA THR A 171 -3.20 -9.20 -6.76
C THR A 171 -4.57 -9.37 -6.08
N LEU A 172 -4.68 -9.16 -4.77
CA LEU A 172 -5.91 -9.42 -4.01
C LEU A 172 -6.53 -8.19 -3.35
N SER A 173 -5.77 -7.12 -3.10
CA SER A 173 -6.35 -5.98 -2.38
C SER A 173 -7.40 -5.28 -3.25
N PRO A 174 -8.59 -4.97 -2.73
CA PRO A 174 -9.57 -4.17 -3.45
C PRO A 174 -8.95 -2.81 -3.77
N LYS A 175 -8.93 -2.44 -5.05
CA LYS A 175 -8.55 -1.10 -5.47
C LYS A 175 -9.69 -0.10 -5.32
#